data_AF-A0A2X2J4N8-F1
#
_entry.id   AF-A0A2X2J4N8-F1
#
_cell.length_a   1.000
_cell.length_b   1.000
_cell.length_c   1.000
_cell.angle_alpha   90.00
_cell.angle_beta   90.00
_cell.angle_gamma   90.00
#
_symmetry.space_group_name_H-M   'P 1'
#
loop_
_entity.id
_entity.type
_entity.pdbx_description
1 polymer ?
#
loop_
_entity_poly.entity_id
_entity_poly.type
_entity_poly.pdbx_seq_one_letter_code
_entity_poly.pdbx_strand_id
1 'polypeptide(L)'
;MRVLLFLLLSLFMLSAFSGDNLLRWHDAQHYTVQASTPLKAKRAWKLCALYPSLKDSYWLSLNYGMQEAGGYSQLATQQAQIDQCKQWGAEAILLGSSTTSFPDLQKQVANLPVIELVNALDDPLVKSRVGVPWFQMGYQPGRYLV
;
A
#
# COMPACT_ATOMS: atom_id res chain seq x y z
N MET A 1 -54.73 15.21 -5.04
CA MET A 1 -53.81 15.67 -3.97
C MET A 1 -52.82 14.61 -3.49
N ARG A 2 -53.12 13.30 -3.49
CA ARG A 2 -52.17 12.27 -3.02
C ARG A 2 -51.03 11.93 -4.00
N VAL A 3 -51.21 12.11 -5.30
CA VAL A 3 -50.18 11.80 -6.32
C VAL A 3 -49.07 12.87 -6.38
N LEU A 4 -49.39 14.14 -6.12
CA LEU A 4 -48.37 15.21 -6.04
C LEU A 4 -47.41 15.03 -4.86
N LEU A 5 -47.87 14.41 -3.76
CA LEU A 5 -47.05 14.23 -2.57
C LEU A 5 -45.91 13.22 -2.79
N PHE A 6 -46.12 12.19 -3.61
CA PHE A 6 -45.09 11.19 -3.93
C PHE A 6 -44.00 11.74 -4.86
N LEU A 7 -44.33 12.68 -5.76
CA LEU A 7 -43.35 13.35 -6.64
C LEU A 7 -42.43 14.31 -5.87
N LEU A 8 -42.91 14.91 -4.78
CA LEU A 8 -42.12 15.79 -3.90
C LEU A 8 -41.12 15.01 -3.03
N LEU A 9 -41.39 13.75 -2.70
CA LEU A 9 -40.47 12.89 -1.93
C LEU A 9 -39.31 12.34 -2.77
N SER A 10 -39.47 12.17 -4.08
CA SER A 10 -38.35 11.79 -4.98
C SER A 10 -37.31 12.89 -5.18
N LEU A 11 -37.67 14.16 -4.95
CA LEU A 11 -36.75 15.30 -5.05
C LEU A 11 -35.81 15.44 -3.85
N PHE A 12 -36.11 14.79 -2.72
CA PHE A 12 -35.25 14.82 -1.52
C PHE A 12 -34.17 13.72 -1.50
N MET A 13 -34.16 12.81 -2.47
CA MET A 13 -33.15 11.74 -2.60
C MET A 13 -32.00 12.10 -3.54
N LEU A 14 -31.86 13.37 -3.93
CA LEU A 14 -30.58 13.88 -4.41
C LEU A 14 -29.71 14.22 -3.20
N SER A 15 -29.28 13.18 -2.47
CA SER A 15 -28.03 13.31 -1.74
C SER A 15 -26.97 13.61 -2.78
N ALA A 16 -26.55 14.87 -2.81
CA ALA A 16 -25.33 15.29 -3.48
C ALA A 16 -24.16 14.58 -2.79
N PHE A 17 -23.93 13.32 -3.14
CA PHE A 17 -22.57 12.82 -3.18
C PHE A 17 -21.91 13.55 -4.34
N SER A 18 -21.50 14.79 -4.06
CA SER A 18 -20.41 15.38 -4.82
C SER A 18 -19.29 14.36 -4.71
N GLY A 19 -19.00 13.70 -5.82
CA GLY A 19 -17.79 12.93 -5.96
C GLY A 19 -16.67 13.92 -5.77
N ASP A 20 -16.22 14.08 -4.53
CA ASP A 20 -14.89 14.58 -4.25
C ASP A 20 -13.97 13.53 -4.86
N ASN A 21 -13.73 13.69 -6.16
CA ASN A 21 -12.58 13.18 -6.85
C ASN A 21 -11.43 13.38 -5.87
N LEU A 22 -10.64 12.34 -5.63
CA LEU A 22 -9.43 12.39 -4.81
C LEU A 22 -8.49 13.47 -5.39
N LEU A 23 -8.77 14.72 -5.05
CA LEU A 23 -8.15 15.89 -5.62
C LEU A 23 -6.96 16.17 -4.75
N ARG A 24 -5.82 15.75 -5.31
CA ARG A 24 -4.50 16.34 -5.11
C ARG A 24 -3.75 15.84 -3.87
N TRP A 25 -2.75 15.02 -4.16
CA TRP A 25 -1.60 14.82 -3.30
C TRP A 25 -0.85 16.15 -3.14
N HIS A 26 -0.78 16.69 -1.93
CA HIS A 26 -0.11 17.97 -1.63
C HIS A 26 1.27 17.78 -0.97
N ASP A 27 1.67 16.55 -0.69
CA ASP A 27 3.07 16.27 -0.38
C ASP A 27 3.84 16.16 -1.69
N ALA A 28 5.07 16.66 -1.75
CA ALA A 28 5.78 17.04 -2.98
C ALA A 28 6.22 15.89 -3.92
N GLN A 29 5.50 14.78 -3.93
CA GLN A 29 5.60 13.75 -4.96
C GLN A 29 4.34 13.77 -5.81
N HIS A 30 4.47 14.38 -6.98
CA HIS A 30 3.44 14.48 -8.02
C HIS A 30 2.82 13.11 -8.32
N TYR A 31 1.66 12.79 -7.76
CA TYR A 31 0.84 11.71 -8.28
C TYR A 31 0.15 12.20 -9.55
N THR A 32 0.72 11.84 -10.68
CA THR A 32 0.05 11.97 -11.97
C THR A 32 -0.57 10.60 -12.25
N VAL A 33 -1.88 10.54 -12.52
CA VAL A 33 -2.48 9.29 -13.02
C VAL A 33 -1.78 8.97 -14.33
N GLN A 34 -0.87 8.01 -14.30
CA GLN A 34 -0.10 7.63 -15.46
C GLN A 34 -0.88 6.53 -16.17
N ALA A 35 -1.21 6.76 -17.44
CA ALA A 35 -1.78 5.72 -18.28
C ALA A 35 -0.80 4.53 -18.27
N SER A 36 -1.20 3.43 -17.64
CA SER A 36 -0.40 2.21 -17.62
C SER A 36 -0.73 1.43 -18.89
N THR A 37 0.23 1.35 -19.80
CA THR A 37 0.16 0.33 -20.86
C THR A 37 0.37 -1.02 -20.18
N PRO A 38 -0.54 -2.00 -20.33
CA PRO A 38 -0.36 -3.32 -19.75
C PRO A 38 0.96 -3.92 -20.24
N LEU A 39 1.91 -4.09 -19.32
CA LEU A 39 3.19 -4.72 -19.62
C LEU A 39 3.04 -6.22 -19.42
N LYS A 40 3.40 -7.00 -20.44
CA LYS A 40 3.54 -8.44 -20.31
C LYS A 40 4.94 -8.76 -19.79
N ALA A 41 5.02 -9.47 -18.67
CA ALA A 41 6.30 -9.95 -18.17
C ALA A 41 6.99 -10.82 -19.24
N LYS A 42 8.26 -10.51 -19.52
CA LYS A 42 9.06 -11.25 -20.54
C LYS A 42 9.41 -12.68 -20.11
N ARG A 43 9.35 -12.96 -18.80
CA ARG A 43 9.59 -14.25 -18.18
C ARG A 43 8.94 -14.30 -16.79
N ALA A 44 8.91 -15.49 -16.20
CA ALA A 44 8.60 -15.63 -14.77
C ALA A 44 9.70 -15.00 -13.92
N TRP A 45 9.29 -14.27 -12.89
CA TRP A 45 10.17 -13.63 -11.91
C TRP A 45 9.97 -14.28 -10.55
N LYS A 46 11.06 -14.51 -9.81
CA LYS A 46 11.00 -14.99 -8.43
C LYS A 46 10.93 -13.80 -7.48
N LEU A 47 9.71 -13.40 -7.14
CA LEU A 47 9.46 -12.29 -6.22
C LEU A 47 9.21 -12.85 -4.81
N CYS A 48 9.94 -12.36 -3.81
CA CYS A 48 9.69 -12.73 -2.42
C CYS A 48 8.88 -11.61 -1.75
N ALA A 49 7.74 -11.94 -1.16
CA ALA A 49 6.83 -10.95 -0.59
C ALA A 49 6.70 -11.15 0.93
N LEU A 50 7.06 -10.12 1.68
CA LEU A 50 7.12 -10.12 3.15
C LEU A 50 6.24 -9.01 3.71
N TYR A 51 5.49 -9.27 4.78
CA TYR A 51 4.66 -8.27 5.47
C TYR A 51 4.64 -8.50 6.99
N PRO A 52 4.19 -7.52 7.79
CA PRO A 52 4.29 -7.60 9.25
C PRO A 52 3.44 -8.72 9.85
N SER A 53 2.14 -8.78 9.55
CA SER A 53 1.24 -9.84 10.02
C SER A 53 -0.05 -9.99 9.21
N LEU A 54 -0.69 -11.17 9.18
CA LEU A 54 -2.03 -11.39 8.60
C LEU A 54 -3.17 -11.14 9.60
N LYS A 55 -2.94 -10.33 10.63
CA LYS A 55 -3.88 -10.20 11.75
C LYS A 55 -5.00 -9.20 11.49
N ASP A 56 -4.89 -8.38 10.45
CA ASP A 56 -5.90 -7.41 10.06
C ASP A 56 -6.38 -7.62 8.62
N SER A 57 -7.58 -7.13 8.35
CA SER A 57 -8.22 -7.21 7.03
C SER A 57 -7.45 -6.48 5.95
N TYR A 58 -6.60 -5.52 6.32
CA TYR A 58 -5.81 -4.74 5.39
C TYR A 58 -4.74 -5.61 4.72
N TRP A 59 -3.89 -6.29 5.50
CA TRP A 59 -2.89 -7.22 4.96
C TRP A 59 -3.52 -8.46 4.33
N LEU A 60 -4.68 -8.91 4.83
CA LEU A 60 -5.43 -9.99 4.21
C LEU A 60 -5.85 -9.64 2.77
N SER A 61 -6.28 -8.40 2.53
CA SER A 61 -6.69 -7.94 1.20
C SER A 61 -5.56 -7.86 0.17
N LEU A 62 -4.30 -7.82 0.62
CA LEU A 62 -3.10 -7.80 -0.22
C LEU A 62 -2.55 -9.19 -0.52
N ASN A 63 -3.03 -10.23 0.16
CA ASN A 63 -2.36 -11.52 0.20
C ASN A 63 -2.60 -12.37 -1.06
N TYR A 64 -1.68 -12.30 -2.02
CA TYR A 64 -1.48 -13.34 -3.03
C TYR A 64 -0.05 -13.87 -2.95
N GLY A 65 0.14 -15.00 -2.26
CA GLY A 65 1.41 -15.74 -2.22
C GLY A 65 2.50 -15.16 -1.30
N MET A 66 2.14 -14.49 -0.20
CA MET A 66 3.09 -13.75 0.65
C MET A 66 3.39 -14.45 2.01
N GLN A 67 4.52 -14.12 2.68
CA GLN A 67 4.94 -14.67 3.98
C GLN A 67 4.87 -13.65 5.15
N GLU A 68 4.40 -14.10 6.32
CA GLU A 68 4.14 -13.29 7.53
C GLU A 68 5.37 -13.17 8.47
N ALA A 69 5.69 -11.95 8.93
CA ALA A 69 6.76 -11.68 9.91
C ALA A 69 6.33 -11.81 11.39
N GLY A 70 5.05 -12.02 11.69
CA GLY A 70 4.51 -12.27 13.04
C GLY A 70 4.10 -11.01 13.82
N GLY A 71 4.29 -9.81 13.28
CA GLY A 71 3.82 -8.53 13.82
C GLY A 71 4.79 -7.37 13.61
N TYR A 72 4.36 -6.17 14.01
CA TYR A 72 5.12 -4.90 13.91
C TYR A 72 6.29 -4.75 14.90
N SER A 73 6.51 -5.73 15.78
CA SER A 73 7.65 -5.75 16.72
C SER A 73 8.72 -6.77 16.33
N GLN A 74 8.63 -7.37 15.14
CA GLN A 74 9.39 -8.56 14.76
C GLN A 74 10.46 -8.28 13.70
N LEU A 75 11.29 -7.26 13.92
CA LEU A 75 12.37 -6.89 13.00
C LEU A 75 13.34 -8.07 12.73
N ALA A 76 13.76 -8.78 13.78
CA ALA A 76 14.68 -9.91 13.66
C ALA A 76 14.11 -11.04 12.79
N THR A 77 12.81 -11.34 12.95
CA THR A 77 12.10 -12.31 12.11
C THR A 77 12.07 -11.87 10.66
N GLN A 78 11.78 -10.58 10.41
CA GLN A 78 11.74 -10.04 9.06
C GLN A 78 13.13 -10.03 8.39
N GLN A 79 14.20 -9.77 9.15
CA GLN A 79 15.59 -9.93 8.67
C GLN A 79 15.88 -11.39 8.28
N ALA A 80 15.56 -12.35 9.14
CA ALA A 80 15.74 -13.77 8.84
C ALA A 80 14.96 -14.21 7.58
N GLN A 81 13.76 -13.67 7.38
CA GLN A 81 12.97 -13.92 6.18
C GLN A 81 13.59 -13.33 4.92
N ILE A 82 14.20 -12.14 4.99
CA ILE A 82 14.97 -11.59 3.87
C ILE A 82 16.14 -12.52 3.52
N ASP A 83 16.82 -13.09 4.52
CA ASP A 83 17.88 -14.06 4.26
C ASP A 83 17.36 -15.36 3.63
N GLN A 84 16.18 -15.83 4.03
CA GLN A 84 15.50 -16.95 3.37
C GLN A 84 15.14 -16.62 1.91
N CYS A 85 14.64 -15.42 1.63
CA CYS A 85 14.37 -14.96 0.25
C CYS A 85 15.65 -14.99 -0.61
N LYS A 86 16.77 -14.54 -0.05
CA LYS A 86 18.09 -14.56 -0.73
C LYS A 86 18.52 -15.99 -1.04
N GLN A 87 18.47 -16.88 -0.05
CA GLN A 87 18.82 -18.29 -0.23
C GLN A 87 17.90 -19.01 -1.21
N TRP A 88 16.61 -18.65 -1.22
CA TRP A 88 15.65 -19.16 -2.18
C TRP A 88 15.90 -18.65 -3.61
N GLY A 89 16.76 -17.65 -3.81
CA GLY A 89 17.08 -17.08 -5.12
C GLY A 89 15.99 -16.15 -5.63
N ALA A 90 15.47 -15.29 -4.76
CA ALA A 90 14.60 -14.19 -5.14
C ALA A 90 15.36 -13.18 -6.02
N GLU A 91 14.63 -12.53 -6.93
CA GLU A 91 15.14 -11.51 -7.85
C GLU A 91 14.73 -10.10 -7.44
N ALA A 92 13.73 -9.99 -6.55
CA ALA A 92 13.34 -8.77 -5.86
C ALA A 92 12.54 -9.13 -4.59
N ILE A 93 12.51 -8.19 -3.66
CA ILE A 93 11.74 -8.28 -2.41
C ILE A 93 10.62 -7.25 -2.45
N LEU A 94 9.38 -7.70 -2.23
CA LEU A 94 8.24 -6.84 -1.94
C LEU A 94 8.14 -6.74 -0.41
N LEU A 95 8.44 -5.57 0.16
CA LEU A 95 8.63 -5.41 1.60
C LEU A 95 7.53 -4.53 2.21
N GLY A 96 6.61 -5.15 2.93
CA GLY A 96 5.80 -4.49 3.95
C GLY A 96 6.58 -4.49 5.26
N SER A 97 7.28 -3.40 5.56
CA SER A 97 8.12 -3.33 6.75
C SER A 97 7.32 -3.46 8.04
N SER A 98 7.83 -4.23 9.00
CA SER A 98 7.31 -4.31 10.37
C SER A 98 7.59 -3.05 11.19
N THR A 99 8.52 -2.21 10.75
CA THR A 99 9.01 -1.03 11.48
C THR A 99 8.98 0.21 10.58
N THR A 100 8.97 1.40 11.20
CA THR A 100 9.02 2.68 10.46
C THR A 100 10.38 2.97 9.82
N SER A 101 11.43 2.35 10.33
CA SER A 101 12.76 2.32 9.72
C SER A 101 13.31 0.91 9.76
N PHE A 102 14.07 0.51 8.74
CA PHE A 102 14.69 -0.80 8.67
C PHE A 102 16.21 -0.63 8.80
N PRO A 103 16.78 -0.78 10.00
CA PRO A 103 18.21 -0.60 10.21
C PRO A 103 19.03 -1.49 9.27
N ASP A 104 20.08 -0.90 8.67
CA ASP A 104 21.03 -1.60 7.80
C ASP A 104 20.38 -2.35 6.61
N LEU A 105 19.27 -1.83 6.05
CA LEU A 105 18.57 -2.46 4.92
C LEU A 105 19.53 -2.84 3.78
N GLN A 106 20.50 -1.98 3.42
CA GLN A 106 21.50 -2.28 2.39
C GLN A 106 22.29 -3.55 2.67
N LYS A 107 22.72 -3.75 3.92
CA LYS A 107 23.49 -4.93 4.30
C LYS A 107 22.60 -6.16 4.25
N GLN A 108 21.33 -6.02 4.65
CA GLN A 108 20.37 -7.11 4.68
C GLN A 108 20.04 -7.60 3.25
N VAL A 109 19.75 -6.70 2.32
CA VAL A 109 19.30 -7.04 0.95
C VAL A 109 20.42 -7.14 -0.08
N ALA A 110 21.60 -6.58 0.23
CA ALA A 110 22.74 -6.46 -0.67
C ALA A 110 22.35 -5.79 -2.01
N ASN A 111 22.28 -6.56 -3.10
CA ASN A 111 21.93 -6.06 -4.43
C ASN A 111 20.49 -6.41 -4.83
N LEU A 112 19.71 -7.05 -3.95
CA LEU A 112 18.32 -7.37 -4.27
C LEU A 112 17.47 -6.09 -4.28
N PRO A 113 16.77 -5.79 -5.38
CA PRO A 113 15.84 -4.68 -5.43
C PRO A 113 14.73 -4.84 -4.38
N VAL A 114 14.48 -3.77 -3.64
CA VAL A 114 13.37 -3.68 -2.70
C VAL A 114 12.29 -2.78 -3.27
N ILE A 115 11.06 -3.29 -3.30
CA ILE A 115 9.84 -2.54 -3.61
C ILE A 115 9.06 -2.47 -2.31
N GLU A 116 8.83 -1.27 -1.80
CA GLU A 116 8.03 -1.09 -0.58
C GLU A 116 6.56 -1.38 -0.85
N LEU A 117 5.94 -2.06 0.10
CA LEU A 117 4.49 -2.27 0.14
C LEU A 117 3.94 -1.54 1.36
N VAL A 118 3.12 -0.53 1.11
CA VAL A 118 2.28 0.19 2.10
C VAL A 118 3.07 1.00 3.12
N ASN A 119 3.94 0.36 3.89
CA ASN A 119 4.76 0.98 4.91
C ASN A 119 5.99 1.58 4.24
N ALA A 120 6.06 2.91 4.30
CA ALA A 120 7.19 3.71 3.88
C ALA A 120 8.37 3.53 4.85
N LEU A 121 9.55 3.15 4.35
CA LEU A 121 10.80 3.19 5.13
C LEU A 121 11.57 4.51 4.94
N ASP A 122 11.26 5.22 3.85
CA ASP A 122 11.95 6.43 3.42
C ASP A 122 13.47 6.24 3.31
N ASP A 123 13.88 5.04 2.91
CA ASP A 123 15.27 4.65 2.70
C ASP A 123 15.71 4.98 1.25
N PRO A 124 16.86 5.67 1.04
CA PRO A 124 17.36 6.02 -0.29
C PRO A 124 17.58 4.84 -1.26
N LEU A 125 17.66 3.62 -0.74
CA LEU A 125 17.87 2.39 -1.52
C LEU A 125 16.59 1.91 -2.18
N VAL A 126 15.45 2.21 -1.57
CA VAL A 126 14.16 1.84 -2.15
C VAL A 126 13.88 2.75 -3.35
N LYS A 127 13.72 2.12 -4.52
CA LYS A 127 13.49 2.83 -5.78
C LYS A 127 12.02 2.92 -6.18
N SER A 128 11.15 2.16 -5.52
CA SER A 128 9.73 2.09 -5.84
C SER A 128 8.90 1.70 -4.62
N ARG A 129 7.67 2.21 -4.57
CA ARG A 129 6.68 1.97 -3.53
C ARG A 129 5.31 1.73 -4.16
N VAL A 130 4.61 0.73 -3.65
CA VAL A 130 3.18 0.49 -3.89
C VAL A 130 2.46 0.70 -2.57
N GLY A 131 1.59 1.70 -2.47
CA GLY A 131 0.97 2.02 -1.19
C GLY A 131 -0.21 2.96 -1.32
N VAL A 132 -0.62 3.52 -0.19
CA VAL A 132 -1.78 4.40 -0.07
C VAL A 132 -1.37 5.83 0.33
N PRO A 133 -2.19 6.84 0.01
CA PRO A 133 -2.00 8.23 0.45
C PRO A 133 -2.23 8.41 1.96
N TRP A 134 -1.22 8.09 2.78
CA TRP A 134 -1.34 8.19 4.25
C TRP A 134 -1.76 9.59 4.73
N PHE A 135 -1.19 10.66 4.13
CA PHE A 135 -1.58 12.02 4.48
C PHE A 135 -3.06 12.29 4.20
N GLN A 136 -3.55 11.95 3.00
CA GLN A 136 -4.94 12.21 2.62
C GLN A 136 -5.90 11.34 3.41
N MET A 137 -5.51 10.09 3.69
CA MET A 137 -6.25 9.16 4.54
C MET A 137 -6.44 9.71 5.96
N GLY A 138 -5.51 10.52 6.48
CA GLY A 138 -5.68 11.25 7.75
C GLY A 138 -6.44 12.57 7.60
N TYR A 139 -6.13 13.33 6.54
CA TYR A 139 -6.70 14.66 6.29
C TYR A 139 -8.21 14.63 6.03
N GLN A 140 -8.70 13.69 5.21
CA GLN A 140 -10.12 13.65 4.83
C GLN A 140 -11.05 13.35 6.02
N PRO A 141 -10.79 12.33 6.87
CA PRO A 141 -11.54 12.15 8.10
C PRO A 141 -11.40 13.32 9.05
N GLY A 142 -10.18 13.88 9.20
CA GLY A 142 -9.96 15.05 10.05
C GLY A 142 -10.82 16.24 9.65
N ARG A 143 -10.95 16.50 8.35
CA ARG A 143 -11.83 17.54 7.79
C ARG A 143 -13.32 17.27 7.99
N TYR A 144 -13.72 16.01 8.01
CA TYR A 144 -15.12 15.64 8.23
C TYR A 144 -15.53 15.83 9.70
N LEU A 145 -14.59 15.66 10.63
CA LEU A 145 -14.85 15.71 12.07
C LEU A 145 -14.87 17.12 12.67
N VAL A 146 -14.43 18.15 11.93
CA VAL A 146 -14.42 19.57 12.34
C VAL A 146 -15.48 20.38 11.61
#